data_AF-M3E8Z3-F1
#
_entry.id   AF-M3E8Z3-F1
#
_cell.length_a   1.000
_cell.length_b   1.000
_cell.length_c   1.000
_cell.angle_alpha   90.00
_cell.angle_beta   90.00
_cell.angle_gamma   90.00
#
_symmetry.space_group_name_H-M   'P 1'
#
loop_
_entity.id
_entity.type
_entity.pdbx_description
1 polymer ?
#
loop_
_entity_poly.entity_id
_entity_poly.type
_entity_poly.pdbx_seq_one_letter_code
_entity_poly.pdbx_strand_id
1 'polypeptide(L)'
;MGYSRDSFYRFQELYEKGGELALQDLSRRKPNPKNRIEPEKEEAVKKMAIDFPVYGQQKASNELDHSRPATVRSVWVRHDLETFQKRLKALEAFMAQGDSPVLTESQVLAGFRISYFSLT
;
A
#
# COMPACT_ATOMS: atom_id res chain seq x y z
N MET A 1 1.97 -30.42 12.96
CA MET A 1 1.49 -29.07 13.30
C MET A 1 0.92 -29.11 14.70
N GLY A 2 1.64 -28.61 15.69
CA GLY A 2 1.23 -28.66 17.10
C GLY A 2 0.64 -27.33 17.52
N TYR A 3 -0.66 -27.29 17.82
CA TYR A 3 -1.25 -26.18 18.54
C TYR A 3 -0.92 -26.35 20.03
N SER A 4 -0.52 -25.28 20.71
CA SER A 4 -0.36 -25.33 22.17
C SER A 4 -1.74 -25.44 22.83
N ARG A 5 -1.79 -26.08 24.01
CA ARG A 5 -3.01 -26.17 24.83
C ARG A 5 -3.63 -24.78 25.09
N ASP A 6 -2.80 -23.77 25.30
CA ASP A 6 -3.21 -22.37 25.48
C ASP A 6 -3.91 -21.79 24.23
N SER A 7 -3.38 -22.09 23.03
CA SER A 7 -4.00 -21.67 21.77
C SER A 7 -5.38 -22.30 21.60
N PHE A 8 -5.52 -23.59 21.95
CA PHE A 8 -6.79 -24.31 21.87
C PHE A 8 -7.87 -23.67 22.75
N TYR A 9 -7.59 -23.42 24.03
CA TYR A 9 -8.58 -22.82 24.93
C TYR A 9 -8.91 -21.37 24.56
N ARG A 10 -7.94 -20.60 24.03
CA ARG A 10 -8.24 -19.26 23.52
C ARG A 10 -9.25 -19.28 22.38
N PHE A 11 -9.10 -20.19 21.42
CA PHE A 11 -10.07 -20.33 20.33
C PHE A 11 -11.41 -20.89 20.81
N GLN A 12 -11.40 -21.84 21.76
CA GLN A 12 -12.61 -22.37 22.35
C GLN A 12 -13.42 -21.29 23.09
N GLU A 13 -12.78 -20.49 23.96
CA GLU A 13 -13.46 -19.38 24.66
C GLU A 13 -14.04 -18.34 23.68
N LEU A 14 -13.32 -18.04 22.59
CA LEU A 14 -13.78 -17.10 21.57
C LEU A 14 -15.00 -17.64 20.81
N TYR A 15 -14.98 -18.92 20.49
CA TYR A 15 -16.10 -19.61 19.85
C TYR A 15 -17.32 -19.70 20.77
N GLU A 16 -17.13 -20.01 22.06
CA GLU A 16 -18.21 -20.04 23.04
C GLU A 16 -18.84 -18.66 23.25
N LYS A 17 -18.06 -17.57 23.17
CA LYS A 17 -18.53 -16.19 23.38
C LYS A 17 -19.17 -15.54 22.15
N GLY A 18 -18.75 -15.88 20.93
CA GLY A 18 -19.22 -15.20 19.72
C GLY A 18 -19.35 -16.06 18.46
N GLY A 19 -19.37 -17.39 18.63
CA GLY A 19 -19.58 -18.35 17.55
C GLY A 19 -18.49 -18.30 16.47
N GLU A 20 -18.85 -18.73 15.26
CA GLU A 20 -17.93 -18.75 14.11
C GLU A 20 -17.48 -17.35 13.68
N LEU A 21 -18.33 -16.33 13.86
CA LEU A 21 -18.02 -14.95 13.49
C LEU A 21 -16.88 -14.37 14.34
N ALA A 22 -16.80 -14.74 15.62
CA ALA A 22 -15.72 -14.31 16.51
C ALA A 22 -14.35 -14.89 16.17
N LEU A 23 -14.30 -16.01 15.43
CA LEU A 23 -13.04 -16.58 14.94
C LEU A 23 -12.49 -15.82 13.72
N GLN A 24 -13.35 -15.14 12.95
CA GLN A 24 -12.92 -14.38 11.76
C GLN A 24 -12.19 -13.08 12.11
N ASP A 25 -12.53 -12.44 13.23
CA ASP A 25 -12.04 -11.10 13.59
C ASP A 25 -10.72 -11.10 14.40
N LEU A 26 -9.86 -12.10 14.21
CA LEU A 26 -8.58 -12.23 14.91
C LEU A 26 -7.43 -11.45 14.25
N SER A 27 -7.71 -10.32 13.60
CA SER A 27 -6.61 -9.45 13.16
C SER A 27 -5.96 -8.77 14.37
N ARG A 28 -4.84 -9.33 14.84
CA ARG A 28 -4.02 -8.75 15.92
C ARG A 28 -3.33 -7.44 15.49
N ARG A 29 -3.37 -7.09 14.21
CA ARG A 29 -2.71 -5.90 13.64
C ARG A 29 -3.58 -4.67 13.89
N LYS A 30 -3.27 -3.96 14.97
CA LYS A 30 -3.85 -2.63 15.24
C LYS A 30 -2.95 -1.54 14.65
N PRO A 31 -3.49 -0.56 13.91
CA PRO A 31 -2.72 0.62 13.48
C PRO A 31 -2.12 1.34 14.70
N ASN A 32 -0.82 1.63 14.65
CA ASN A 32 -0.15 2.38 15.71
C ASN A 32 -0.09 3.87 15.34
N PRO A 33 -0.85 4.76 16.02
CA PRO A 33 -0.89 6.18 15.69
C PRO A 33 0.45 6.89 15.94
N LYS A 34 1.31 6.37 16.81
CA LYS A 34 2.65 6.93 17.05
C LYS A 34 3.59 6.81 15.84
N ASN A 35 3.31 5.88 14.94
CA ASN A 35 4.07 5.70 13.70
C ASN A 35 3.49 6.52 12.54
N ARG A 36 2.53 7.42 12.82
CA ARG A 36 1.96 8.30 11.82
C ARG A 36 2.91 9.46 11.56
N ILE A 37 3.05 9.80 10.28
CA ILE A 37 3.81 10.97 9.85
C ILE A 37 2.85 12.15 9.80
N GLU A 38 3.40 13.36 9.79
CA GLU A 38 2.65 14.58 9.49
C GLU A 38 1.77 14.39 8.23
N PRO A 39 0.52 14.86 8.26
CA PRO A 39 -0.45 14.63 7.19
C PRO A 39 0.03 15.21 5.85
N GLU A 40 0.71 16.36 5.87
CA GLU A 40 1.28 17.01 4.68
C GLU A 40 2.30 16.12 3.96
N LYS A 41 3.21 15.50 4.73
CA LYS A 41 4.19 14.54 4.19
C LYS A 41 3.51 13.27 3.68
N GLU A 42 2.45 12.80 4.35
CA GLU A 42 1.68 11.65 3.89
C GLU A 42 0.99 11.92 2.54
N GLU A 43 0.46 13.12 2.34
CA GLU A 43 -0.15 13.55 1.08
C GLU A 43 0.88 13.70 -0.04
N ALA A 44 2.05 14.29 0.25
CA ALA A 44 3.15 14.39 -0.73
C ALA A 44 3.59 13.00 -1.23
N VAL A 45 3.71 12.03 -0.32
CA VAL A 45 4.06 10.64 -0.66
C VAL A 45 2.99 9.96 -1.53
N LYS A 46 1.70 10.27 -1.30
CA LYS A 46 0.60 9.76 -2.12
C LYS A 46 0.61 10.37 -3.53
N LYS A 47 0.74 11.69 -3.62
CA LYS A 47 0.81 12.41 -4.91
C LYS A 47 1.96 11.87 -5.76
N MET A 48 3.16 11.76 -5.17
CA MET A 48 4.33 11.18 -5.84
C MET A 48 4.09 9.76 -6.39
N ALA A 49 3.30 8.94 -5.68
CA ALA A 49 2.97 7.58 -6.12
C ALA A 49 2.01 7.55 -7.32
N ILE A 50 1.13 8.55 -7.43
CA ILE A 50 0.17 8.71 -8.54
C ILE A 50 0.88 9.38 -9.72
N ASP A 51 1.60 10.47 -9.49
CA ASP A 51 2.29 11.24 -10.53
C ASP A 51 3.41 10.42 -11.19
N PHE A 52 4.16 9.65 -10.40
CA PHE A 52 5.28 8.84 -10.88
C PHE A 52 5.14 7.38 -10.41
N PRO A 53 4.22 6.60 -11.01
CA PRO A 53 3.97 5.22 -10.58
C PRO A 53 5.21 4.33 -10.72
N VAL A 54 6.16 4.70 -11.58
CA VAL A 54 7.42 3.98 -11.82
C VAL A 54 8.38 4.06 -10.64
N TYR A 55 8.31 5.12 -9.85
CA TYR A 55 9.36 5.40 -8.87
C TYR A 55 9.37 4.31 -7.80
N GLY A 56 10.55 3.76 -7.52
CA GLY A 56 10.70 2.87 -6.36
C GLY A 56 10.68 3.68 -5.06
N GLN A 57 10.49 2.99 -3.92
CA GLN A 57 10.52 3.61 -2.58
C GLN A 57 11.78 4.47 -2.33
N GLN A 58 12.92 4.09 -2.92
CA GLN A 58 14.18 4.80 -2.77
C GLN A 58 14.25 6.07 -3.63
N LYS A 59 13.78 6.00 -4.89
CA LYS A 59 13.71 7.19 -5.75
C LYS A 59 12.71 8.19 -5.22
N ALA A 60 11.50 7.75 -4.87
CA ALA A 60 10.48 8.61 -4.27
C ALA A 60 10.96 9.25 -2.96
N SER A 61 11.76 8.53 -2.17
CA SER A 61 12.36 9.04 -0.93
C SER A 61 13.46 10.10 -1.17
N ASN A 62 14.21 10.00 -2.27
CA ASN A 62 15.22 10.98 -2.62
C ASN A 62 14.60 12.28 -3.16
N GLU A 63 13.51 12.16 -3.95
CA GLU A 63 12.75 13.32 -4.45
C GLU A 63 12.01 14.04 -3.32
N LEU A 64 11.51 13.28 -2.35
CA LEU A 64 10.86 13.81 -1.15
C LEU A 64 11.92 14.02 -0.07
N ASP A 65 12.64 15.14 -0.16
CA ASP A 65 13.69 15.54 0.77
C ASP A 65 13.21 15.34 2.23
N HIS A 66 13.98 14.58 3.01
CA HIS A 66 13.70 14.16 4.39
C HIS A 66 12.70 13.02 4.63
N SER A 67 12.21 12.32 3.61
CA SER A 67 11.49 11.06 3.83
C SER A 67 12.46 9.87 3.78
N ARG A 68 12.31 8.89 4.67
CA ARG A 68 13.08 7.63 4.58
C ARG A 68 12.33 6.65 3.66
N PRO A 69 13.01 5.75 2.93
CA PRO A 69 12.34 4.80 2.03
C PRO A 69 11.38 3.85 2.77
N ALA A 70 11.69 3.52 4.03
CA ALA A 70 10.79 2.78 4.90
C ALA A 70 9.48 3.53 5.18
N THR A 71 9.58 4.85 5.40
CA THR A 71 8.44 5.75 5.62
C THR A 71 7.54 5.79 4.40
N VAL A 72 8.12 5.95 3.20
CA VAL A 72 7.41 5.91 1.92
C VAL A 72 6.67 4.60 1.74
N ARG A 73 7.34 3.46 1.96
CA ARG A 73 6.73 2.13 1.88
C ARG A 73 5.56 1.96 2.85
N SER A 74 5.72 2.40 4.11
CA SER A 74 4.66 2.30 5.12
C SER A 74 3.44 3.16 4.79
N VAL A 75 3.61 4.29 4.08
CA VAL A 75 2.48 5.05 3.54
C VAL A 75 1.81 4.26 2.42
N TRP A 76 2.58 3.75 1.46
CA TRP A 76 2.02 3.04 0.31
C TRP A 76 1.23 1.79 0.69
N VAL A 77 1.73 0.98 1.62
CA VAL A 77 1.01 -0.22 2.09
C VAL A 77 -0.32 0.13 2.77
N ARG A 78 -0.42 1.32 3.41
CA ARG A 78 -1.66 1.77 4.05
C ARG A 78 -2.71 2.28 3.08
N HIS A 79 -2.31 2.68 1.88
CA HIS A 79 -3.19 3.24 0.85
C HIS A 79 -3.32 2.34 -0.38
N ASP A 80 -2.92 1.08 -0.27
CA ASP A 80 -2.92 0.12 -1.38
C ASP A 80 -2.12 0.61 -2.61
N LEU A 81 -0.95 1.24 -2.39
CA LEU A 81 -0.07 1.76 -3.44
C LEU A 81 1.29 1.04 -3.49
N GLU A 82 1.39 -0.16 -2.90
CA GLU A 82 2.66 -0.85 -2.68
C GLU A 82 3.33 -1.40 -3.95
N THR A 83 2.53 -1.74 -4.96
CA THR A 83 3.02 -2.27 -6.24
C THR A 83 2.82 -1.26 -7.36
N PHE A 84 3.60 -1.41 -8.43
CA PHE A 84 3.42 -0.60 -9.64
C PHE A 84 2.00 -0.73 -10.20
N GLN A 85 1.48 -1.96 -10.30
CA GLN A 85 0.13 -2.23 -10.81
C GLN A 85 -0.95 -1.53 -10.00
N LYS A 86 -0.85 -1.56 -8.66
CA LYS A 86 -1.80 -0.86 -7.80
C LYS A 86 -1.72 0.65 -7.97
N ARG A 87 -0.51 1.21 -8.15
CA ARG A 87 -0.31 2.64 -8.44
C ARG A 87 -0.84 3.04 -9.82
N LEU A 88 -0.69 2.18 -10.82
CA LEU A 88 -1.27 2.39 -12.15
C LEU A 88 -2.80 2.41 -12.07
N LYS A 89 -3.40 1.46 -11.36
CA LYS A 89 -4.85 1.43 -11.13
C LYS A 89 -5.35 2.66 -10.37
N ALA A 90 -4.58 3.14 -9.40
CA ALA A 90 -4.88 4.38 -8.68
C ALA A 90 -4.83 5.60 -9.61
N LEU A 91 -3.86 5.65 -10.52
CA LEU A 91 -3.76 6.67 -11.57
C LEU A 91 -4.94 6.59 -12.54
N GLU A 92 -5.32 5.40 -13.01
CA GLU A 92 -6.51 5.20 -13.86
C GLU A 92 -7.79 5.68 -13.17
N ALA A 93 -7.96 5.36 -11.89
CA ALA A 93 -9.10 5.81 -11.10
C ALA A 93 -9.10 7.33 -10.90
N PHE A 94 -7.93 7.95 -10.70
CA PHE A 94 -7.78 9.39 -10.62
C PHE A 94 -8.12 10.07 -11.95
N MET A 95 -7.66 9.52 -13.08
CA MET A 95 -8.00 10.00 -14.43
C MET A 95 -9.49 9.87 -14.73
N ALA A 96 -10.13 8.77 -14.33
CA ALA A 96 -11.56 8.55 -14.52
C ALA A 96 -12.44 9.53 -13.74
N GLN A 97 -11.91 10.14 -12.65
CA GLN A 97 -12.63 11.12 -11.83
C GLN A 97 -12.62 12.54 -12.42
N GLY A 98 -11.86 12.81 -13.48
CA GLY A 98 -12.05 13.99 -14.32
C GLY A 98 -10.98 15.08 -14.27
N ASP A 99 -9.91 14.92 -13.50
CA ASP A 99 -8.69 15.72 -13.68
C ASP A 99 -7.80 14.97 -14.67
N SER A 100 -7.71 15.49 -15.90
CA SER A 100 -6.85 14.95 -16.96
C SER A 100 -5.50 15.68 -16.93
N PRO A 101 -4.50 15.25 -16.14
CA PRO A 101 -3.14 15.61 -16.47
C PRO A 101 -2.78 14.84 -17.74
N VAL A 102 -2.36 15.59 -18.76
CA VAL A 102 -1.67 15.02 -19.93
C VAL A 102 -0.66 14.00 -19.41
N LEU A 103 -0.79 12.75 -19.83
CA LEU A 103 0.15 11.69 -19.44
C LEU A 103 1.56 12.18 -19.77
N THR A 104 2.38 12.40 -18.74
CA THR A 104 3.77 12.80 -18.95
C THR A 104 4.46 11.67 -19.72
N GLU A 105 5.34 11.98 -20.67
CA GLU A 105 6.05 10.95 -21.48
C GLU A 105 6.67 9.84 -20.60
N SER A 106 7.11 10.19 -19.39
CA SER A 106 7.61 9.27 -18.38
C SER A 106 6.59 8.22 -17.88
N GLN A 107 5.31 8.57 -17.83
CA GLN A 107 4.22 7.64 -17.48
C GLN A 107 3.90 6.69 -18.64
N VAL A 108 3.94 7.19 -19.88
CA VAL A 108 3.70 6.41 -21.10
C VAL A 108 4.84 5.42 -21.35
N LEU A 109 6.09 5.88 -21.31
CA LEU A 109 7.29 5.03 -21.48
C LEU A 109 7.34 3.87 -20.47
N ALA A 110 6.80 4.09 -19.27
CA ALA A 110 6.71 3.05 -18.24
C ALA A 110 5.74 1.93 -18.59
N GLY A 111 4.59 2.28 -19.16
CA GLY A 111 3.62 1.30 -19.66
C GLY A 111 4.24 0.41 -20.74
N PHE A 112 4.99 1.01 -21.68
CA PHE A 112 5.63 0.29 -22.77
C PHE A 112 6.73 -0.68 -22.31
N ARG A 113 7.55 -0.31 -21.30
CA ARG A 113 8.70 -1.12 -20.87
C ARG A 113 8.31 -2.47 -20.24
N ILE A 114 7.10 -2.59 -19.70
CA ILE A 114 6.60 -3.82 -19.04
C ILE A 114 6.04 -4.80 -20.08
N SER A 115 5.37 -4.31 -21.12
CA SER A 115 4.85 -5.16 -22.21
C SER A 115 5.97 -5.92 -22.93
N TYR A 116 7.16 -5.33 -23.08
CA TYR A 116 8.30 -5.99 -23.72
C TYR A 116 9.05 -6.98 -22.82
N PHE A 117 8.99 -6.83 -21.48
CA PHE A 117 9.70 -7.72 -20.55
C PHE A 117 8.90 -8.99 -20.20
N SER A 118 7.60 -9.02 -20.50
CA SER A 118 6.73 -10.20 -20.31
C SER A 118 6.76 -11.17 -21.51
N LEU A 119 7.47 -10.84 -22.59
CA LEU A 119 7.48 -11.59 -23.85
C LEU A 119 8.85 -12.26 -24.15
N THR A 120 9.77 -12.26 -23.19
CA THR A 120 11.08 -12.92 -23.25
C THR A 120 11.27 -13.79 -22.02
#